data_AF-A0A2S0U747-F1
#
_entry.id   AF-A0A2S0U747-F1
#
_cell.length_a   1.000
_cell.length_b   1.000
_cell.length_c   1.000
_cell.angle_alpha   90.00
_cell.angle_beta   90.00
_cell.angle_gamma   90.00
#
_symmetry.space_group_name_H-M   'P 1'
#
loop_
_entity.id
_entity.type
_entity.pdbx_description
1 polymer ?
#
loop_
_entity_poly.entity_id
_entity_poly.type
_entity_poly.pdbx_seq_one_letter_code
_entity_poly.pdbx_strand_id
1 'polypeptide(L)'
;MPGASAGRRLNRSGAGESDSALALTLHKLLIEIRGGIEMEEQQDFKLCFLKITLYRMTDTYWPKLRKVLESLNTDQLWAEPYPGGNSIGGIALHVCEHLHRSCLRMTGSTAALSSDFQYYFPDAGTPVSEVLQQLEGQWTEWAEVINSLIQEAHRFTEEHLHHLYHLVEHTGYHLGQIIDRAQGITGTFFRFYDAGLSEQALRVRIEEDRRGE
;
A
#
# COMPACT_ATOMS: atom_id res chain seq x y z
N MET A 1 39.06 86.35 14.34
CA MET A 1 38.00 85.69 13.55
C MET A 1 38.65 84.65 12.65
N PRO A 2 38.52 83.35 12.95
CA PRO A 2 39.15 82.26 12.18
C PRO A 2 38.21 81.72 11.10
N GLY A 3 38.76 81.42 9.92
CA GLY A 3 38.07 80.72 8.83
C GLY A 3 38.47 79.23 8.81
N ALA A 4 37.50 78.35 9.01
CA ALA A 4 37.68 76.90 9.03
C ALA A 4 37.72 76.31 7.61
N SER A 5 38.69 75.43 7.34
CA SER A 5 38.76 74.63 6.11
C SER A 5 37.96 73.33 6.27
N ALA A 6 37.03 73.09 5.35
CA ALA A 6 36.12 71.94 5.31
C ALA A 6 36.86 70.63 5.00
N GLY A 7 36.62 69.60 5.83
CA GLY A 7 36.99 68.22 5.56
C GLY A 7 36.02 67.56 4.56
N ARG A 8 36.57 66.94 3.51
CA ARG A 8 35.84 66.12 2.53
C ARG A 8 35.49 64.77 3.17
N ARG A 9 34.21 64.53 3.49
CA ARG A 9 33.72 63.17 3.80
C ARG A 9 33.59 62.38 2.50
N LEU A 10 34.29 61.25 2.44
CA LEU A 10 34.05 60.21 1.44
C LEU A 10 32.72 59.52 1.76
N ASN A 11 31.81 59.54 0.78
CA ASN A 11 30.51 58.90 0.87
C ASN A 11 30.67 57.39 0.67
N ARG A 12 30.58 56.60 1.75
CA ARG A 12 30.43 55.13 1.70
C ARG A 12 29.01 54.79 2.16
N SER A 13 28.04 54.77 1.23
CA SER A 13 26.65 54.43 1.58
C SER A 13 25.88 53.84 0.39
N GLY A 14 26.45 52.84 -0.29
CA GLY A 14 25.78 52.18 -1.43
C GLY A 14 25.92 50.67 -1.51
N ALA A 15 26.81 50.04 -0.72
CA ALA A 15 27.07 48.60 -0.83
C ALA A 15 26.25 47.72 0.14
N GLY A 16 25.65 48.30 1.19
CA GLY A 16 24.98 47.50 2.25
C GLY A 16 23.52 47.12 1.96
N GLU A 17 22.80 47.91 1.16
CA GLU A 17 21.38 47.65 0.87
C GLU A 17 21.20 46.62 -0.27
N SER A 18 22.08 46.61 -1.27
CA SER A 18 22.02 45.63 -2.37
C SER A 18 22.39 44.21 -1.92
N ASP A 19 23.38 44.07 -1.03
CA ASP A 19 23.80 42.77 -0.49
C ASP A 19 22.71 42.16 0.40
N SER A 20 21.97 42.99 1.15
CA SER A 20 20.83 42.54 1.95
C SER A 20 19.64 42.10 1.09
N ALA A 21 19.36 42.78 -0.01
CA ALA A 21 18.29 42.40 -0.94
C ALA A 21 18.61 41.11 -1.70
N LEU A 22 19.87 40.94 -2.13
CA LEU A 22 20.35 39.71 -2.75
C LEU A 22 20.27 38.53 -1.78
N ALA A 23 20.70 38.69 -0.52
CA ALA A 23 20.64 37.65 0.50
C ALA A 23 19.19 37.21 0.79
N LEU A 24 18.25 38.16 0.89
CA LEU A 24 16.83 37.86 1.09
C LEU A 24 16.24 37.09 -0.11
N THR A 25 16.66 37.42 -1.33
CA THR A 25 16.20 36.78 -2.56
C THR A 25 16.73 35.35 -2.67
N LEU A 26 18.03 35.14 -2.37
CA LEU A 26 18.64 33.81 -2.29
C LEU A 26 17.99 32.95 -1.20
N HIS A 27 17.69 33.52 -0.04
CA HIS A 27 17.01 32.79 1.04
C HIS A 27 15.62 32.30 0.62
N LYS A 28 14.82 33.14 -0.07
CA LYS A 28 13.51 32.75 -0.60
C LYS A 28 13.62 31.63 -1.64
N LEU A 29 14.55 31.75 -2.58
CA LEU A 29 14.81 30.72 -3.59
C LEU A 29 15.23 29.39 -2.95
N LEU A 30 16.05 29.41 -1.91
CA LEU A 30 16.45 28.20 -1.19
C LEU A 30 15.27 27.54 -0.47
N ILE A 31 14.34 28.32 0.11
CA ILE A 31 13.12 27.79 0.72
C ILE A 31 12.22 27.14 -0.34
N GLU A 32 12.04 27.79 -1.49
CA GLU A 32 11.22 27.27 -2.59
C GLU A 32 11.82 25.97 -3.17
N ILE A 33 13.13 25.94 -3.43
CA ILE A 33 13.83 24.74 -3.91
C ILE A 33 13.68 23.61 -2.89
N ARG A 34 13.89 23.91 -1.60
CA ARG A 34 13.74 22.92 -0.54
C ARG A 34 12.33 22.38 -0.46
N GLY A 35 11.32 23.24 -0.53
CA GLY A 35 9.92 22.82 -0.55
C GLY A 35 9.59 21.96 -1.78
N GLY A 36 10.16 22.27 -2.94
CA GLY A 36 10.05 21.45 -4.14
C GLY A 36 10.62 20.03 -3.96
N ILE A 37 11.83 19.92 -3.41
CA ILE A 37 12.48 18.63 -3.13
C ILE A 37 11.68 17.82 -2.11
N GLU A 38 11.23 18.44 -1.01
CA GLU A 38 10.43 17.75 0.02
C GLU A 38 9.10 17.21 -0.54
N MET A 39 8.45 17.95 -1.45
CA MET A 39 7.22 17.47 -2.12
C MET A 39 7.49 16.30 -3.08
N GLU A 40 8.60 16.34 -3.82
CA GLU A 40 9.00 15.27 -4.74
C GLU A 40 9.34 13.97 -3.97
N GLU A 41 10.11 14.07 -2.88
CA GLU A 41 10.42 12.94 -2.01
C GLU A 41 9.16 12.34 -1.37
N GLN A 42 8.22 13.19 -0.92
CA GLN A 42 6.95 12.72 -0.38
C GLN A 42 6.13 11.97 -1.44
N GLN A 43 6.12 12.46 -2.68
CA GLN A 43 5.41 11.82 -3.78
C GLN A 43 6.04 10.48 -4.16
N ASP A 44 7.38 10.38 -4.22
CA ASP A 44 8.12 9.13 -4.46
C ASP A 44 7.81 8.09 -3.36
N PHE A 45 7.77 8.52 -2.09
CA PHE A 45 7.41 7.64 -0.99
C PHE A 45 5.98 7.08 -1.10
N LYS A 46 5.00 7.94 -1.42
CA LYS A 46 3.60 7.51 -1.61
C LYS A 46 3.48 6.50 -2.76
N LEU A 47 4.15 6.78 -3.87
CA LEU A 47 4.17 5.89 -5.03
C LEU A 47 4.81 4.54 -4.67
N CYS A 48 5.96 4.57 -4.00
CA CYS A 48 6.65 3.38 -3.52
C CYS A 48 5.75 2.53 -2.60
N PHE A 49 5.07 3.16 -1.63
CA PHE A 49 4.12 2.48 -0.75
C PHE A 49 2.97 1.80 -1.51
N LEU A 50 2.37 2.49 -2.48
CA LEU A 50 1.28 1.93 -3.29
C LEU A 50 1.75 0.75 -4.14
N LYS A 51 2.93 0.83 -4.75
CA LYS A 51 3.53 -0.27 -5.53
C LYS A 51 3.85 -1.48 -4.65
N ILE A 52 4.43 -1.26 -3.47
CA ILE A 52 4.69 -2.35 -2.50
C ILE A 52 3.39 -3.01 -2.10
N THR A 53 2.36 -2.22 -1.78
CA THR A 53 1.02 -2.69 -1.44
C THR A 53 0.45 -3.56 -2.56
N LEU A 54 0.47 -3.07 -3.79
CA LEU A 54 -0.02 -3.77 -4.97
C LEU A 54 0.68 -5.12 -5.15
N TYR A 55 2.00 -5.13 -5.32
CA TYR A 55 2.75 -6.35 -5.63
C TYR A 55 2.78 -7.34 -4.47
N ARG A 56 2.74 -6.88 -3.21
CA ARG A 56 2.62 -7.80 -2.07
C ARG A 56 1.31 -8.56 -2.12
N MET A 57 0.21 -7.89 -2.45
CA MET A 57 -1.11 -8.50 -2.55
C MET A 57 -1.26 -9.38 -3.81
N THR A 58 -0.79 -8.92 -4.98
CA THR A 58 -1.00 -9.60 -6.27
C THR A 58 0.05 -10.65 -6.62
N ASP A 59 1.32 -10.39 -6.28
CA ASP A 59 2.45 -11.21 -6.74
C ASP A 59 2.95 -12.13 -5.62
N THR A 60 2.55 -11.88 -4.37
CA THR A 60 2.94 -12.71 -3.22
C THR A 60 1.76 -13.38 -2.54
N TYR A 61 0.76 -12.63 -2.05
CA TYR A 61 -0.32 -13.21 -1.26
C TYR A 61 -1.33 -13.99 -2.11
N TRP A 62 -1.79 -13.41 -3.22
CA TRP A 62 -2.73 -14.11 -4.10
C TRP A 62 -2.18 -15.44 -4.65
N PRO A 63 -0.96 -15.54 -5.18
CA PRO A 63 -0.44 -16.81 -5.69
C PRO A 63 -0.29 -17.87 -4.59
N LYS A 64 0.06 -17.45 -3.35
CA LYS A 64 0.07 -18.35 -2.19
C LYS A 64 -1.33 -18.85 -1.86
N LEU A 65 -2.30 -17.96 -1.77
CA LEU A 65 -3.69 -18.30 -1.47
C LEU A 65 -4.26 -19.25 -2.52
N ARG A 66 -4.16 -18.89 -3.81
CA ARG A 66 -4.61 -19.72 -4.93
C ARG A 66 -4.01 -21.13 -4.84
N LYS A 67 -2.69 -21.24 -4.72
CA LYS A 67 -2.00 -22.54 -4.66
C LYS A 67 -2.47 -23.40 -3.49
N VAL A 68 -2.78 -22.79 -2.35
CA VAL A 68 -3.33 -23.49 -1.18
C VAL A 68 -4.74 -23.98 -1.47
N LEU A 69 -5.62 -23.11 -1.94
CA LEU A 69 -7.02 -23.47 -2.19
C LEU A 69 -7.14 -24.55 -3.28
N GLU A 70 -6.34 -24.49 -4.34
CA GLU A 70 -6.28 -25.51 -5.40
C GLU A 70 -5.88 -26.91 -4.89
N SER A 71 -5.24 -27.01 -3.73
CA SER A 71 -4.86 -28.30 -3.12
C SER A 71 -5.97 -28.95 -2.30
N LEU A 72 -7.07 -28.23 -2.05
CA LEU A 72 -8.18 -28.67 -1.22
C LEU A 72 -9.33 -29.20 -2.08
N ASN A 73 -10.08 -30.14 -1.53
CA ASN A 73 -11.45 -30.42 -1.99
C ASN A 73 -12.47 -29.59 -1.20
N THR A 74 -13.73 -29.61 -1.63
CA THR A 74 -14.81 -28.84 -0.99
C THR A 74 -14.98 -29.18 0.49
N ASP A 75 -14.95 -30.46 0.86
CA ASP A 75 -15.11 -30.87 2.26
C ASP A 75 -13.97 -30.34 3.14
N GLN A 76 -12.74 -30.39 2.65
CA GLN A 76 -11.57 -29.84 3.34
C GLN A 76 -11.60 -28.32 3.44
N LEU A 77 -12.13 -27.64 2.42
CA LEU A 77 -12.27 -26.19 2.40
C LEU A 77 -13.22 -25.70 3.50
N TRP A 78 -14.33 -26.42 3.70
CA TRP A 78 -15.39 -26.05 4.64
C TRP A 78 -15.28 -26.73 6.00
N ALA A 79 -14.32 -27.65 6.19
CA ALA A 79 -14.09 -28.30 7.47
C ALA A 79 -13.77 -27.27 8.58
N GLU A 80 -14.51 -27.37 9.69
CA GLU A 80 -14.15 -26.66 10.91
C GLU A 80 -12.91 -27.30 11.54
N PRO A 81 -11.90 -26.51 11.96
CA PRO A 81 -10.71 -27.05 12.62
C PRO A 81 -11.00 -27.51 14.06
N TYR A 82 -12.05 -26.98 14.68
CA TYR A 82 -12.56 -27.28 16.01
C TYR A 82 -13.98 -26.70 16.12
N PRO A 83 -14.81 -27.12 17.09
CA PRO A 83 -16.20 -26.67 17.20
C PRO A 83 -16.33 -25.14 17.21
N GLY A 84 -17.03 -24.59 16.22
CA GLY A 84 -17.24 -23.14 16.07
C GLY A 84 -16.03 -22.37 15.53
N GLY A 85 -15.02 -23.08 15.02
CA GLY A 85 -13.87 -22.48 14.34
C GLY A 85 -14.20 -22.14 12.88
N ASN A 86 -13.76 -20.98 12.41
CA ASN A 86 -13.94 -20.60 11.01
C ASN A 86 -13.23 -21.58 10.07
N SER A 87 -13.90 -22.02 9.02
CA SER A 87 -13.32 -22.88 7.98
C SER A 87 -12.29 -22.13 7.11
N ILE A 88 -11.53 -22.85 6.26
CA ILE A 88 -10.60 -22.23 5.31
C ILE A 88 -11.38 -21.36 4.31
N GLY A 89 -12.48 -21.88 3.76
CA GLY A 89 -13.36 -21.14 2.86
C GLY A 89 -13.95 -19.89 3.50
N GLY A 90 -14.39 -19.99 4.77
CA GLY A 90 -14.90 -18.84 5.52
C GLY A 90 -13.87 -17.75 5.70
N ILE A 91 -12.61 -18.09 6.04
CA ILE A 91 -11.52 -17.10 6.15
C ILE A 91 -11.19 -16.50 4.78
N ALA A 92 -11.16 -17.29 3.71
CA ALA A 92 -10.87 -16.78 2.38
C ALA A 92 -11.92 -15.76 1.92
N LEU A 93 -13.21 -16.05 2.11
CA LEU A 93 -14.30 -15.14 1.80
C LEU A 93 -14.35 -13.92 2.73
N HIS A 94 -13.93 -14.07 3.99
CA HIS A 94 -13.73 -12.93 4.88
C HIS A 94 -12.68 -11.95 4.34
N VAL A 95 -11.52 -12.45 3.89
CA VAL A 95 -10.50 -11.63 3.24
C VAL A 95 -11.04 -10.99 1.96
N CYS A 96 -11.81 -11.73 1.15
CA CYS A 96 -12.48 -11.21 -0.04
C CYS A 96 -13.33 -9.97 0.28
N GLU A 97 -14.15 -10.05 1.32
CA GLU A 97 -14.98 -8.93 1.78
C GLU A 97 -14.12 -7.74 2.25
N HIS A 98 -13.00 -7.99 2.93
CA HIS A 98 -12.05 -6.92 3.29
C HIS A 98 -11.48 -6.19 2.06
N LEU A 99 -11.15 -6.92 0.99
CA LEU A 99 -10.73 -6.32 -0.28
C LEU A 99 -11.85 -5.49 -0.90
N HIS A 100 -13.07 -6.05 -1.00
CA HIS A 100 -14.23 -5.35 -1.54
C HIS A 100 -14.48 -4.02 -0.81
N ARG A 101 -14.51 -4.07 0.53
CA ARG A 101 -14.70 -2.88 1.37
C ARG A 101 -13.55 -1.88 1.22
N SER A 102 -12.33 -2.36 0.94
CA SER A 102 -11.22 -1.48 0.60
C SER A 102 -11.47 -0.75 -0.71
N CYS A 103 -11.94 -1.44 -1.76
CA CYS A 103 -12.31 -0.80 -3.03
C CYS A 103 -13.36 0.29 -2.81
N LEU A 104 -14.41 0.01 -2.03
CA LEU A 104 -15.45 0.98 -1.69
C LEU A 104 -14.88 2.21 -0.95
N ARG A 105 -13.97 2.02 0.02
CA ARG A 105 -13.30 3.14 0.70
C ARG A 105 -12.47 3.98 -0.26
N MET A 106 -11.65 3.34 -1.08
CA MET A 106 -10.74 4.03 -2.02
C MET A 106 -11.49 4.77 -3.14
N THR A 107 -12.67 4.28 -3.52
CA THR A 107 -13.53 4.90 -4.54
C THR A 107 -14.55 5.88 -3.96
N GLY A 108 -14.57 6.09 -2.63
CA GLY A 108 -15.51 6.98 -1.96
C GLY A 108 -16.95 6.46 -1.85
N SER A 109 -17.19 5.17 -2.16
CA SER A 109 -18.51 4.52 -2.13
C SER A 109 -18.84 3.91 -0.75
N THR A 110 -18.51 4.62 0.34
CA THR A 110 -18.60 4.08 1.72
C THR A 110 -20.02 3.92 2.24
N ALA A 111 -21.02 4.54 1.60
CA ALA A 111 -22.43 4.40 1.96
C ALA A 111 -22.95 2.95 1.85
N ALA A 112 -22.26 2.09 1.09
CA ALA A 112 -22.59 0.68 0.95
C ALA A 112 -22.01 -0.21 2.08
N LEU A 113 -21.22 0.33 3.01
CA LEU A 113 -20.56 -0.45 4.05
C LEU A 113 -21.50 -0.73 5.24
N SER A 114 -21.76 -2.01 5.51
CA SER A 114 -22.46 -2.44 6.74
C SER A 114 -21.54 -2.42 7.98
N SER A 115 -22.12 -2.27 9.18
CA SER A 115 -21.41 -2.23 10.47
C SER A 115 -21.02 -3.60 11.02
N ASP A 116 -21.74 -4.67 10.67
CA ASP A 116 -21.65 -5.97 11.37
C ASP A 116 -20.63 -6.94 10.75
N PHE A 117 -19.78 -6.44 9.85
CA PHE A 117 -18.93 -7.27 8.99
C PHE A 117 -17.80 -8.01 9.74
N GLN A 118 -17.46 -7.58 10.96
CA GLN A 118 -16.36 -8.18 11.75
C GLN A 118 -16.60 -9.67 12.06
N TYR A 119 -17.84 -10.15 11.98
CA TYR A 119 -18.23 -11.54 12.18
C TYR A 119 -18.57 -12.26 10.86
N TYR A 120 -18.28 -11.65 9.70
CA TYR A 120 -18.56 -12.24 8.41
C TYR A 120 -17.56 -13.34 8.07
N PHE A 121 -17.96 -14.59 8.33
CA PHE A 121 -17.30 -15.81 7.91
C PHE A 121 -18.38 -16.74 7.36
N PRO A 122 -18.71 -16.66 6.06
CA PRO A 122 -19.76 -17.48 5.49
C PRO A 122 -19.37 -18.96 5.55
N ASP A 123 -20.35 -19.82 5.81
CA ASP A 123 -20.26 -21.26 5.58
C ASP A 123 -21.21 -21.60 4.43
N ALA A 124 -20.66 -21.70 3.23
CA ALA A 124 -21.45 -21.72 2.01
C ALA A 124 -21.48 -23.10 1.34
N GLY A 125 -20.63 -24.05 1.75
CA GLY A 125 -20.46 -25.34 1.07
C GLY A 125 -20.07 -25.20 -0.42
N THR A 126 -19.64 -24.01 -0.84
CA THR A 126 -19.38 -23.65 -2.23
C THR A 126 -18.17 -24.42 -2.77
N PRO A 127 -18.22 -24.95 -4.01
CA PRO A 127 -17.08 -25.61 -4.61
C PRO A 127 -15.83 -24.72 -4.64
N VAL A 128 -14.65 -25.33 -4.45
CA VAL A 128 -13.35 -24.64 -4.45
C VAL A 128 -13.17 -23.76 -5.68
N SER A 129 -13.58 -24.22 -6.86
CA SER A 129 -13.47 -23.48 -8.11
C SER A 129 -14.30 -22.20 -8.13
N GLU A 130 -15.48 -22.21 -7.53
CA GLU A 130 -16.35 -21.03 -7.45
C GLU A 130 -15.80 -20.01 -6.44
N VAL A 131 -15.28 -20.48 -5.30
CA VAL A 131 -14.57 -19.61 -4.33
C VAL A 131 -13.35 -18.97 -4.97
N LEU A 132 -12.54 -19.74 -5.71
CA LEU A 132 -11.39 -19.23 -6.45
C LEU A 132 -11.78 -18.18 -7.48
N GLN A 133 -12.85 -18.40 -8.25
CA GLN A 133 -13.34 -17.45 -9.23
C GLN A 133 -13.77 -16.13 -8.57
N GLN A 134 -14.49 -16.21 -7.46
CA GLN A 134 -14.92 -15.03 -6.70
C GLN A 134 -13.70 -14.24 -6.17
N LEU A 135 -12.74 -14.92 -5.57
CA LEU A 135 -11.52 -14.30 -5.05
C LEU A 135 -10.70 -13.65 -6.15
N GLU A 136 -10.54 -14.32 -7.30
CA GLU A 136 -9.80 -13.80 -8.45
C GLU A 136 -10.43 -12.52 -8.99
N GLY A 137 -11.76 -12.52 -9.14
CA GLY A 137 -12.50 -11.32 -9.55
C GLY A 137 -12.26 -10.16 -8.59
N GLN A 138 -12.34 -10.43 -7.28
CA GLN A 138 -12.16 -9.38 -6.27
C GLN A 138 -10.72 -8.85 -6.20
N TRP A 139 -9.71 -9.72 -6.35
CA TRP A 139 -8.30 -9.30 -6.41
C TRP A 139 -8.00 -8.47 -7.65
N THR A 140 -8.61 -8.84 -8.78
CA THR A 140 -8.46 -8.10 -10.05
C THR A 140 -9.04 -6.70 -9.92
N GLU A 141 -10.28 -6.57 -9.43
CA GLU A 141 -10.91 -5.28 -9.18
C GLU A 141 -10.08 -4.42 -8.20
N TRP A 142 -9.60 -5.03 -7.11
CA TRP A 142 -8.77 -4.32 -6.14
C TRP A 142 -7.46 -3.82 -6.77
N ALA A 143 -6.80 -4.63 -7.58
CA ALA A 143 -5.59 -4.23 -8.29
C ALA A 143 -5.84 -3.06 -9.26
N GLU A 144 -6.99 -3.03 -9.95
CA GLU A 144 -7.39 -1.92 -10.83
C GLU A 144 -7.58 -0.61 -10.04
N VAL A 145 -8.20 -0.69 -8.86
CA VAL A 145 -8.38 0.47 -7.96
C VAL A 145 -7.02 1.00 -7.49
N ILE A 146 -6.10 0.13 -7.07
CA ILE A 146 -4.76 0.56 -6.63
C ILE A 146 -3.95 1.12 -7.79
N ASN A 147 -4.00 0.53 -8.99
CA ASN A 147 -3.36 1.09 -10.18
C ASN A 147 -3.89 2.48 -10.52
N SER A 148 -5.19 2.71 -10.36
CA SER A 148 -5.79 4.04 -10.53
C SER A 148 -5.26 5.04 -9.49
N LEU A 149 -5.13 4.63 -8.24
CA LEU A 149 -4.50 5.44 -7.18
C LEU A 149 -3.02 5.72 -7.43
N ILE A 150 -2.29 4.79 -8.06
CA ILE A 150 -0.90 5.00 -8.47
C ILE A 150 -0.81 6.13 -9.51
N GLN A 151 -1.69 6.13 -10.52
CA GLN A 151 -1.74 7.21 -11.51
C GLN A 151 -2.13 8.56 -10.89
N GLU A 152 -2.94 8.52 -9.82
CA GLU A 152 -3.39 9.70 -9.09
C GLU A 152 -2.72 9.84 -7.71
N ALA A 153 -1.44 9.44 -7.57
CA ALA A 153 -0.79 9.33 -6.26
C ALA A 153 -0.77 10.65 -5.45
N HIS A 154 -0.92 11.81 -6.10
CA HIS A 154 -1.09 13.11 -5.44
C HIS A 154 -2.36 13.19 -4.56
N ARG A 155 -3.39 12.39 -4.85
CA ARG A 155 -4.63 12.25 -4.05
C ARG A 155 -4.50 11.24 -2.91
N PHE A 156 -3.36 10.55 -2.81
CA PHE A 156 -3.11 9.61 -1.73
C PHE A 156 -2.87 10.34 -0.41
N THR A 157 -3.64 9.96 0.62
CA THR A 157 -3.68 10.58 1.94
C THR A 157 -3.15 9.63 3.01
N GLU A 158 -2.88 10.17 4.20
CA GLU A 158 -2.52 9.38 5.38
C GLU A 158 -3.64 8.39 5.77
N GLU A 159 -4.90 8.77 5.62
CA GLU A 159 -6.04 7.87 5.86
C GLU A 159 -6.02 6.66 4.90
N HIS A 160 -5.68 6.87 3.63
CA HIS A 160 -5.51 5.75 2.69
C HIS A 160 -4.37 4.84 3.11
N LEU A 161 -3.26 5.39 3.62
CA LEU A 161 -2.14 4.62 4.14
C LEU A 161 -2.57 3.71 5.29
N HIS A 162 -3.26 4.24 6.29
CA HIS A 162 -3.76 3.44 7.41
C HIS A 162 -4.66 2.29 6.95
N HIS A 163 -5.60 2.57 6.04
CA HIS A 163 -6.52 1.56 5.52
C HIS A 163 -5.81 0.46 4.72
N LEU A 164 -4.88 0.82 3.83
CA LEU A 164 -4.16 -0.15 3.01
C LEU A 164 -3.15 -0.96 3.83
N TYR A 165 -2.45 -0.33 4.76
CA TYR A 165 -1.54 -1.04 5.66
C TYR A 165 -2.29 -2.09 6.49
N HIS A 166 -3.42 -1.71 7.09
CA HIS A 166 -4.26 -2.65 7.83
C HIS A 166 -4.76 -3.79 6.95
N LEU A 167 -5.20 -3.52 5.72
CA LEU A 167 -5.63 -4.57 4.78
C LEU A 167 -4.51 -5.57 4.47
N VAL A 168 -3.31 -5.07 4.18
CA VAL A 168 -2.15 -5.90 3.86
C VAL A 168 -1.75 -6.77 5.05
N GLU A 169 -1.71 -6.19 6.25
CA GLU A 169 -1.43 -6.92 7.49
C GLU A 169 -2.49 -8.00 7.75
N HIS A 170 -3.77 -7.64 7.70
CA HIS A 170 -4.90 -8.53 7.94
C HIS A 170 -4.94 -9.70 6.96
N THR A 171 -4.66 -9.42 5.69
CA THR A 171 -4.54 -10.44 4.64
C THR A 171 -3.39 -11.40 4.94
N GLY A 172 -2.22 -10.88 5.32
CA GLY A 172 -1.06 -11.70 5.67
C GLY A 172 -1.32 -12.62 6.87
N TYR A 173 -1.96 -12.07 7.91
CA TYR A 173 -2.37 -12.82 9.10
C TYR A 173 -3.31 -14.00 8.75
N HIS A 174 -4.38 -13.73 8.01
CA HIS A 174 -5.35 -14.76 7.63
C HIS A 174 -4.80 -15.76 6.61
N LEU A 175 -3.93 -15.32 5.69
CA LEU A 175 -3.22 -16.22 4.78
C LEU A 175 -2.36 -17.22 5.55
N GLY A 176 -1.68 -16.78 6.62
CA GLY A 176 -0.93 -17.68 7.51
C GLY A 176 -1.81 -18.77 8.11
N GLN A 177 -3.02 -18.42 8.59
CA GLN A 177 -3.98 -19.37 9.13
C GLN A 177 -4.49 -20.37 8.08
N ILE A 178 -4.79 -19.88 6.87
CA ILE A 178 -5.23 -20.72 5.75
C ILE A 178 -4.14 -21.73 5.38
N ILE A 179 -2.90 -21.27 5.25
CA ILE A 179 -1.74 -22.13 4.94
C ILE A 179 -1.60 -23.21 6.01
N ASP A 180 -1.48 -22.83 7.28
CA ASP A 180 -1.25 -23.76 8.39
C ASP A 180 -2.30 -24.89 8.43
N ARG A 181 -3.59 -24.54 8.32
CA ARG A 181 -4.68 -25.51 8.32
C ARG A 181 -4.66 -26.42 7.10
N ALA A 182 -4.42 -25.86 5.91
CA ALA A 182 -4.31 -26.66 4.71
C ALA A 182 -3.14 -27.63 4.77
N GLN A 183 -2.00 -27.22 5.34
CA GLN A 183 -0.86 -28.12 5.57
C GLN A 183 -1.22 -29.24 6.56
N GLY A 184 -1.91 -28.91 7.65
CA GLY A 184 -2.37 -29.89 8.63
C GLY A 184 -3.32 -30.94 8.04
N ILE A 185 -4.24 -30.53 7.15
CA ILE A 185 -5.24 -31.41 6.54
C ILE A 185 -4.65 -32.24 5.40
N THR A 186 -3.82 -31.63 4.55
CA THR A 186 -3.33 -32.27 3.32
C THR A 186 -1.98 -32.96 3.49
N GLY A 187 -1.21 -32.63 4.53
CA GLY A 187 0.19 -33.01 4.67
C GLY A 187 1.13 -32.29 3.68
N THR A 188 0.63 -31.32 2.91
CA THR A 188 1.41 -30.65 1.85
C THR A 188 2.38 -29.63 2.43
N PHE A 189 3.62 -29.65 1.94
CA PHE A 189 4.57 -28.57 2.16
C PHE A 189 4.68 -27.71 0.89
N PHE A 190 4.10 -26.51 0.90
CA PHE A 190 3.89 -25.73 -0.33
C PHE A 190 5.15 -25.10 -0.95
N ARG A 191 6.27 -25.04 -0.21
CA ARG A 191 7.58 -24.56 -0.66
C ARG A 191 7.53 -23.22 -1.42
N PHE A 192 6.83 -22.22 -0.87
CA PHE A 192 6.61 -20.94 -1.56
C PHE A 192 7.90 -20.20 -1.93
N TYR A 193 8.95 -20.31 -1.11
CA TYR A 193 10.24 -19.69 -1.37
C TYR A 193 10.85 -20.17 -2.70
N ASP A 194 10.75 -21.47 -2.98
CA ASP A 194 11.29 -22.07 -4.21
C ASP A 194 10.50 -21.65 -5.46
N ALA A 195 9.25 -21.21 -5.27
CA ALA A 195 8.43 -20.62 -6.32
C ALA A 195 8.64 -19.10 -6.49
N GLY A 196 9.66 -18.54 -5.84
CA GLY A 196 9.96 -17.10 -5.90
C GLY A 196 9.03 -16.21 -5.07
N LEU A 197 8.14 -16.78 -4.26
CA LEU A 197 7.14 -16.00 -3.50
C LEU A 197 7.71 -15.52 -2.15
N SER A 198 8.73 -14.67 -2.23
CA SER A 198 9.53 -14.19 -1.09
C SER A 198 9.63 -12.66 -1.03
N GLU A 199 9.97 -12.13 0.14
CA GLU A 199 10.25 -10.69 0.32
C GLU A 199 11.37 -10.19 -0.59
N GLN A 200 12.37 -11.03 -0.84
CA GLN A 200 13.48 -10.69 -1.73
C GLN A 200 13.01 -10.51 -3.17
N ALA A 201 12.14 -11.40 -3.67
CA ALA A 201 11.59 -11.28 -5.02
C ALA A 201 10.70 -10.04 -5.16
N LEU A 202 9.88 -9.75 -4.15
CA LEU A 202 9.07 -8.53 -4.12
C LEU A 202 9.94 -7.27 -4.17
N ARG A 203 11.03 -7.24 -3.40
CA ARG A 203 11.98 -6.12 -3.41
C ARG A 203 12.61 -5.93 -4.79
N VAL A 204 13.07 -7.01 -5.43
CA VAL A 204 13.62 -6.96 -6.79
C VAL A 204 12.59 -6.39 -7.76
N ARG A 205 11.33 -6.84 -7.68
CA ARG A 205 10.24 -6.34 -8.52
C ARG A 205 10.03 -4.84 -8.38
N ILE A 206 10.04 -4.31 -7.16
CA ILE A 206 9.93 -2.87 -6.89
C ILE A 206 11.14 -2.09 -7.44
N GLU A 207 12.35 -2.62 -7.25
CA GLU A 207 13.57 -1.98 -7.75
C GLU A 207 13.64 -1.96 -9.28
N GLU A 208 13.13 -2.99 -9.96
CA GLU A 208 13.02 -3.04 -11.42
C GLU A 208 12.01 -2.03 -11.96
N ASP A 209 10.84 -1.94 -11.31
CA ASP A 209 9.79 -1.00 -11.72
C ASP A 209 10.26 0.46 -11.60
N ARG A 210 11.00 0.80 -10.54
CA ARG A 210 11.62 2.13 -10.37
C ARG A 210 12.72 2.46 -11.40
N ARG A 211 13.33 1.45 -12.04
CA ARG A 211 14.35 1.65 -13.09
C ARG A 211 13.74 1.74 -14.49
N GLY A 212 12.49 1.31 -14.65
CA GLY A 212 11.75 1.35 -15.91
C GLY A 212 10.94 2.62 -16.14
N GLU A 213 10.80 3.47 -15.10
CA GLU A 213 10.30 4.85 -15.16
C GLU A 213 11.39 5.83 -15.61
#